data_AF-A0A923R7F4-F1
#
_entry.id   AF-A0A923R7F4-F1
#
_cell.length_a   1.000
_cell.length_b   1.000
_cell.length_c   1.000
_cell.angle_alpha   90.00
_cell.angle_beta   90.00
_cell.angle_gamma   90.00
#
_symmetry.space_group_name_H-M   'P 1'
#
loop_
_entity.id
_entity.type
_entity.pdbx_description
1 polymer ?
#
loop_
_entity_poly.entity_id
_entity_poly.type
_entity_poly.pdbx_seq_one_letter_code
_entity_poly.pdbx_strand_id
1 'polypeptide(L)'
;MTLIAGPCVIEDEGLVMEIATELKHQLAGLPIQLFFKASFDKANRSSIDGFRGPGMVEGLRILGKVKDKLHLPVLTDVHNADQAEEVAKVVDFLQVPAFLCRQTDLIVSVTEAALNWNRKVN
;
A
#
# COMPACT_ATOMS: atom_id res chain seq x y z
N MET A 1 -3.86 -19.63 0.54
CA MET A 1 -2.63 -18.99 1.07
C MET A 1 -2.64 -17.51 0.69
N THR A 2 -2.17 -16.61 1.55
CA THR A 2 -2.10 -15.16 1.24
C THR A 2 -0.67 -14.78 0.91
N LEU A 3 -0.47 -14.01 -0.16
CA LEU A 3 0.82 -13.44 -0.55
C LEU A 3 0.70 -11.92 -0.65
N ILE A 4 1.60 -11.20 0.02
CA ILE A 4 1.75 -9.75 -0.12
C ILE A 4 3.05 -9.52 -0.89
N ALA A 5 2.96 -8.94 -2.08
CA ALA A 5 4.13 -8.76 -2.94
C ALA A 5 4.01 -7.50 -3.81
N GLY A 6 5.15 -6.94 -4.18
CA GLY A 6 5.26 -5.75 -5.02
C GLY A 6 6.56 -4.99 -4.72
N PRO A 7 6.82 -3.88 -5.42
CA PRO A 7 8.03 -3.10 -5.21
C PRO A 7 8.03 -2.45 -3.82
N CYS A 8 9.22 -2.18 -3.29
CA CYS A 8 9.36 -1.59 -1.96
C CYS A 8 8.70 -0.21 -1.88
N VAL A 9 8.97 0.62 -2.88
CA VAL A 9 8.49 1.99 -3.05
C VAL A 9 7.99 2.17 -4.48
N ILE A 10 7.03 3.06 -4.69
CA ILE A 10 6.60 3.47 -6.02
C ILE A 10 7.69 4.38 -6.60
N GLU A 11 8.38 3.91 -7.65
CA GLU A 11 9.42 4.69 -8.34
C GLU A 11 8.88 5.26 -9.66
N ASP A 12 8.13 4.44 -10.38
CA ASP A 12 7.54 4.74 -11.68
C ASP A 12 6.21 3.98 -11.83
N GLU A 13 5.23 4.59 -12.48
CA GLU A 13 3.92 3.97 -12.72
C GLU A 13 4.01 2.77 -13.67
N GLY A 14 4.84 2.87 -14.72
CA GLY A 14 5.03 1.80 -15.70
C GLY A 14 5.60 0.56 -15.04
N LEU A 15 6.66 0.73 -14.24
CA LEU A 15 7.27 -0.35 -13.46
C LEU A 15 6.26 -0.99 -12.48
N VAL A 16 5.48 -0.18 -11.78
CA VAL A 16 4.44 -0.70 -10.86
C VAL A 16 3.42 -1.57 -11.60
N MET A 17 2.94 -1.11 -12.75
CA MET A 17 1.97 -1.84 -13.58
C MET A 17 2.57 -3.12 -14.16
N GLU A 18 3.83 -3.09 -14.60
CA GLU A 18 4.56 -4.26 -15.10
C GLU A 18 4.68 -5.34 -14.02
N ILE A 19 5.19 -4.99 -12.84
CA ILE A 19 5.34 -5.93 -11.72
C ILE A 19 3.99 -6.50 -11.30
N ALA A 20 2.95 -5.66 -11.19
CA ALA A 20 1.62 -6.11 -10.79
C ALA A 20 1.01 -7.09 -11.83
N THR A 21 1.22 -6.82 -13.11
CA THR A 21 0.75 -7.69 -14.21
C THR A 21 1.47 -9.03 -14.19
N GLU A 22 2.80 -9.00 -14.02
CA GLU A 22 3.61 -10.23 -13.99
C GLU A 22 3.27 -11.09 -12.77
N LEU A 23 3.16 -10.50 -11.58
CA LEU A 23 2.74 -11.23 -10.38
C LEU A 23 1.36 -11.88 -10.55
N LYS A 24 0.39 -11.16 -11.14
CA LYS A 24 -0.94 -11.73 -11.41
C LYS A 24 -0.86 -12.91 -12.39
N HIS A 25 -0.05 -12.78 -13.44
CA HIS A 25 0.13 -13.83 -14.44
C HIS A 25 0.79 -15.08 -13.85
N GLN A 26 1.90 -14.92 -13.12
CA GLN A 26 2.64 -16.03 -12.53
C GLN A 26 1.83 -16.80 -11.48
N LEU A 27 0.91 -16.14 -10.79
CA LEU A 27 0.06 -16.75 -9.77
C LEU A 27 -1.28 -17.25 -10.32
N ALA A 28 -1.54 -17.09 -11.62
CA ALA A 28 -2.80 -17.51 -12.22
C ALA A 28 -3.01 -19.03 -12.05
N GLY A 29 -4.20 -19.42 -11.59
CA GLY A 29 -4.56 -20.81 -11.37
C GLY A 29 -4.03 -21.43 -10.06
N LEU A 30 -3.20 -20.71 -9.30
CA LEU A 30 -2.76 -21.15 -7.98
C LEU A 30 -3.77 -20.74 -6.89
N PRO A 31 -3.91 -21.51 -5.80
CA PRO A 31 -4.78 -21.16 -4.66
C PRO A 31 -4.15 -20.08 -3.75
N ILE A 32 -3.69 -18.98 -4.36
CA ILE A 32 -2.98 -17.88 -3.71
C ILE A 32 -3.76 -16.57 -3.89
N GLN A 33 -4.07 -15.91 -2.79
CA GLN A 33 -4.62 -14.55 -2.81
C GLN A 33 -3.47 -13.54 -2.77
N LEU A 34 -3.22 -12.87 -3.89
CA LEU A 34 -2.23 -11.79 -4.00
C LEU A 34 -2.82 -10.46 -3.52
N PHE A 35 -2.12 -9.79 -2.59
CA PHE A 35 -2.27 -8.37 -2.30
C PHE A 35 -1.05 -7.63 -2.87
N PHE A 36 -1.29 -6.69 -3.77
CA PHE A 36 -0.22 -5.91 -4.36
C PHE A 36 0.20 -4.77 -3.42
N LYS A 37 1.48 -4.76 -3.03
CA LYS A 37 2.03 -3.81 -2.05
C LYS A 37 3.04 -2.87 -2.69
N ALA A 38 2.89 -1.57 -2.47
CA ALA A 38 3.97 -0.60 -2.70
C ALA A 38 3.82 0.60 -1.76
N SER A 39 4.94 1.16 -1.28
CA SER A 39 4.93 2.37 -0.44
C SER A 39 4.92 3.64 -1.30
N PHE A 40 4.05 4.60 -1.00
CA PHE A 40 4.08 5.92 -1.64
C PHE A 40 5.15 6.85 -1.04
N ASP A 41 5.61 6.53 0.17
CA ASP A 41 6.64 7.26 0.91
C ASP A 41 7.49 6.28 1.74
N LYS A 42 8.81 6.47 1.76
CA LYS A 42 9.75 5.85 2.70
C LYS A 42 10.11 6.87 3.77
N ALA A 43 9.24 7.09 4.74
CA ALA A 43 9.40 8.16 5.72
C ALA A 43 10.55 7.96 6.73
N ASN A 44 11.16 6.78 6.76
CA ASN A 44 12.16 6.35 7.72
C ASN A 44 13.53 6.04 7.08
N ARG A 45 13.92 6.77 6.03
CA ARG A 45 15.25 6.65 5.43
C ARG A 45 16.34 7.07 6.42
N SER A 46 17.44 6.33 6.44
CA SER A 46 18.63 6.69 7.24
C SER A 46 19.42 7.87 6.67
N SER A 47 19.24 8.19 5.38
CA SER A 47 19.81 9.38 4.73
C SER A 47 18.69 10.31 4.28
N ILE A 48 18.88 11.61 4.51
CA ILE A 48 17.94 12.66 4.11
C ILE A 48 17.81 12.78 2.59
N ASP A 49 18.89 12.48 1.85
CA ASP A 49 18.93 12.54 0.39
C ASP A 49 18.38 11.26 -0.27
N GLY A 50 17.90 10.31 0.53
CA GLY A 50 17.34 9.07 0.04
C GLY A 50 16.00 9.28 -0.66
N PHE A 51 15.83 8.73 -1.87
CA PHE A 51 14.54 8.73 -2.57
C PHE A 51 13.40 8.20 -1.70
N ARG A 52 12.30 8.96 -1.61
CA ARG A 52 11.18 8.63 -0.73
C ARG A 52 9.98 8.05 -1.47
N GLY A 53 9.81 8.35 -2.74
CA GLY A 53 8.61 8.02 -3.50
C GLY A 53 7.93 9.28 -4.05
N PRO A 54 6.83 9.12 -4.78
CA PRO A 54 6.13 10.22 -5.44
C PRO A 54 5.24 11.02 -4.48
N GLY A 55 5.11 10.58 -3.22
CA GLY A 55 4.18 11.15 -2.26
C GLY A 55 2.77 10.56 -2.35
N MET A 56 1.93 10.90 -1.38
CA MET A 56 0.66 10.22 -1.15
C MET A 56 -0.33 10.36 -2.32
N VAL A 57 -0.54 11.58 -2.83
CA VAL A 57 -1.53 11.83 -3.89
C VAL A 57 -1.23 11.00 -5.14
N GLU A 58 0.00 11.07 -5.63
CA GLU A 58 0.40 10.35 -6.84
C GLU A 58 0.53 8.84 -6.58
N GLY A 59 1.07 8.43 -5.43
CA GLY A 59 1.17 7.02 -5.07
C GLY A 59 -0.20 6.33 -4.96
N LEU A 60 -1.19 6.99 -4.36
CA LEU A 60 -2.55 6.48 -4.29
C LEU A 60 -3.23 6.46 -5.66
N ARG A 61 -2.99 7.45 -6.53
CA ARG A 61 -3.48 7.42 -7.92
C ARG A 61 -2.95 6.20 -8.67
N ILE A 62 -1.66 5.88 -8.52
CA ILE A 62 -1.02 4.73 -9.15
C ILE A 62 -1.57 3.41 -8.58
N LEU A 63 -1.71 3.27 -7.26
CA LEU A 63 -2.29 2.08 -6.64
C LEU A 63 -3.76 1.88 -7.03
N GLY A 64 -4.55 2.95 -7.11
CA GLY A 64 -5.92 2.91 -7.64
C GLY A 64 -5.95 2.36 -9.06
N LYS A 65 -5.03 2.80 -9.92
CA LYS A 65 -4.91 2.29 -11.30
C LYS A 65 -4.59 0.79 -11.35
N VAL A 66 -3.72 0.28 -10.47
CA VAL A 66 -3.44 -1.16 -10.34
C VAL A 66 -4.71 -1.91 -9.98
N LYS A 67 -5.43 -1.42 -8.95
CA LYS A 67 -6.69 -2.01 -8.49
C LYS A 67 -7.73 -2.06 -9.60
N ASP A 68 -7.94 -0.96 -10.30
CA ASP A 68 -8.98 -0.83 -11.33
C ASP A 68 -8.66 -1.67 -12.57
N LYS A 69 -7.41 -1.63 -13.05
CA LYS A 69 -7.03 -2.31 -14.30
C LYS A 69 -6.78 -3.80 -14.13
N LEU A 70 -6.22 -4.20 -12.99
CA LEU A 70 -5.80 -5.59 -12.76
C LEU A 70 -6.74 -6.33 -11.80
N HIS A 71 -7.71 -5.66 -11.18
CA HIS A 71 -8.62 -6.24 -10.19
C HIS A 71 -7.85 -6.94 -9.05
N LEU A 72 -6.70 -6.39 -8.67
CA LEU A 72 -5.90 -6.86 -7.56
C LEU A 72 -6.21 -6.01 -6.33
N PRO A 73 -6.39 -6.61 -5.15
CA PRO A 73 -6.45 -5.84 -3.92
C PRO A 73 -5.08 -5.21 -3.65
N VAL A 74 -5.06 -3.96 -3.22
CA VAL A 74 -3.83 -3.19 -3.01
C VAL A 74 -3.62 -2.83 -1.54
N LEU A 75 -2.35 -2.66 -1.16
CA LEU A 75 -1.89 -2.40 0.20
C LEU A 75 -0.77 -1.35 0.19
N THR A 76 -0.81 -0.42 1.15
CA THR A 76 0.27 0.54 1.38
C THR A 76 0.41 0.89 2.86
N ASP A 77 1.55 1.46 3.24
CA ASP A 77 1.86 1.87 4.62
C ASP A 77 1.48 3.32 4.94
N VAL A 78 1.00 3.51 6.17
CA VAL A 78 0.57 4.81 6.72
C VAL A 78 1.58 5.27 7.76
N HIS A 79 2.06 6.51 7.65
CA HIS A 79 3.11 7.05 8.49
C HIS A 79 2.60 8.09 9.50
N ASN A 80 1.45 8.73 9.23
CA ASN A 80 0.81 9.72 10.10
C ASN A 80 -0.70 9.46 10.19
N ALA A 81 -1.32 9.83 11.32
CA ALA A 81 -2.76 9.65 11.57
C ALA A 81 -3.63 10.25 10.45
N ASP A 82 -3.32 11.48 10.01
CA ASP A 82 -4.10 12.21 9.00
C ASP A 82 -4.09 11.57 7.60
N GLN A 83 -3.18 10.63 7.35
CA GLN A 83 -3.12 9.90 6.08
C GLN A 83 -4.16 8.77 6.01
N ALA A 84 -4.63 8.26 7.15
CA ALA A 84 -5.40 7.03 7.23
C ALA A 84 -6.68 7.05 6.37
N GLU A 85 -7.45 8.13 6.45
CA GLU A 85 -8.73 8.28 5.76
C GLU A 85 -8.56 8.27 4.22
N GLU A 86 -7.64 9.06 3.69
CA GLU A 86 -7.39 9.12 2.25
C GLU A 86 -6.80 7.82 1.71
N VAL A 87 -5.95 7.14 2.49
CA VAL A 87 -5.42 5.83 2.13
C VAL A 87 -6.54 4.79 2.09
N ALA A 88 -7.42 4.74 3.10
CA ALA A 88 -8.52 3.77 3.20
C ALA A 88 -9.55 3.87 2.05
N LYS A 89 -9.73 5.06 1.48
CA LYS A 89 -10.57 5.27 0.29
C LYS A 89 -10.11 4.44 -0.91
N VAL A 90 -8.80 4.27 -1.06
CA VAL A 90 -8.18 3.65 -2.23
C VAL A 90 -7.83 2.19 -1.97
N VAL A 91 -7.13 1.91 -0.87
CA VAL A 91 -6.53 0.59 -0.63
C VAL A 91 -7.46 -0.37 0.09
N ASP A 92 -7.21 -1.67 -0.07
CA ASP A 92 -7.98 -2.75 0.57
C ASP A 92 -7.42 -3.09 1.96
N PHE A 93 -6.15 -2.71 2.19
CA PHE A 93 -5.39 -3.05 3.38
C PHE A 93 -4.45 -1.88 3.72
N LEU A 94 -4.61 -1.29 4.91
CA LEU A 94 -3.69 -0.30 5.47
C LEU A 94 -2.60 -0.97 6.31
N GLN A 95 -1.35 -0.61 6.07
CA GLN A 95 -0.22 -1.17 6.80
C GLN A 95 0.35 -0.18 7.83
N VAL A 96 0.59 -0.63 9.06
CA VAL A 96 1.34 0.13 10.06
C VAL A 96 2.82 -0.30 10.04
N PRO A 97 3.77 0.62 9.80
CA PRO A 97 5.20 0.32 9.91
C PRO A 97 5.60 -0.17 11.30
N ALA A 98 6.54 -1.11 11.37
CA ALA A 98 6.98 -1.71 12.64
C ALA A 98 7.46 -0.68 13.68
N PHE A 99 8.18 0.38 13.26
CA PHE A 99 8.63 1.44 14.17
C PHE A 99 7.48 2.28 14.75
N LEU A 100 6.30 2.25 14.12
CA LEU A 100 5.13 3.03 14.52
C LEU A 100 4.06 2.18 15.23
N CYS A 101 4.32 0.90 15.52
CA CYS A 101 3.34 -0.01 16.13
C CYS A 101 2.87 0.39 17.54
N ARG A 102 3.54 1.35 18.18
CA ARG A 102 3.19 1.86 19.52
C ARG A 102 2.66 3.30 19.49
N GLN A 103 2.35 3.85 18.32
CA GLN A 103 1.81 5.20 18.18
C GLN A 103 0.28 5.14 18.27
N THR A 104 -0.27 5.31 19.47
CA THR A 104 -1.71 5.13 19.74
C THR A 104 -2.60 5.89 18.76
N ASP A 105 -2.31 7.17 18.51
CA ASP A 105 -3.13 8.01 17.62
C ASP A 105 -3.13 7.49 16.17
N LEU A 106 -1.99 6.99 15.70
CA LEU A 106 -1.89 6.35 14.38
C LEU A 106 -2.72 5.06 14.34
N ILE A 107 -2.58 4.20 15.35
CA ILE A 107 -3.31 2.92 15.42
C ILE A 107 -4.82 3.15 15.43
N VAL A 108 -5.29 4.10 16.26
CA VAL A 108 -6.71 4.47 16.34
C VAL A 108 -7.18 4.98 14.98
N SER A 109 -6.49 5.96 14.39
CA SER A 109 -6.89 6.56 13.11
C SER A 109 -6.92 5.55 11.96
N VAL A 110 -5.91 4.67 11.87
CA VAL A 110 -5.86 3.59 10.86
C VAL A 110 -7.01 2.62 11.05
N THR A 111 -7.33 2.27 12.29
CA THR A 111 -8.41 1.32 12.59
C THR A 111 -9.80 1.92 12.31
N GLU A 112 -10.03 3.17 12.71
CA GLU A 112 -11.27 3.89 12.43
C GLU A 112 -11.51 4.05 10.93
N ALA A 113 -10.51 4.51 10.18
CA ALA A 113 -10.58 4.62 8.74
C ALA A 113 -10.85 3.26 8.08
N ALA A 114 -10.19 2.19 8.56
CA ALA A 114 -10.43 0.84 8.06
C ALA A 114 -11.87 0.37 8.30
N LEU A 115 -12.44 0.64 9.47
CA LEU A 115 -13.83 0.31 9.78
C LEU A 115 -14.80 1.08 8.88
N ASN A 116 -14.59 2.39 8.70
CA ASN A 116 -15.45 3.26 7.88
C ASN A 116 -15.53 2.81 6.42
N TRP A 117 -14.42 2.30 5.88
CA TRP A 117 -14.30 1.88 4.48
C TRP A 117 -14.32 0.37 4.28
N ASN A 118 -14.57 -0.42 5.33
CA ASN A 118 -14.52 -1.89 5.30
C ASN A 118 -13.18 -2.43 4.72
N ARG A 119 -12.06 -1.98 5.30
CA ARG A 119 -10.68 -2.34 4.93
C ARG A 119 -10.02 -3.20 6.00
N LYS A 120 -8.88 -3.78 5.67
CA LYS A 120 -8.04 -4.56 6.59
C LYS A 120 -6.89 -3.72 7.17
N VAL A 121 -6.40 -4.12 8.34
CA VAL A 121 -5.23 -3.58 9.03
C VAL A 121 -4.32 -4.74 9.44
N ASN A 122 -3.00 -4.51 9.59
CA ASN A 122 -2.01 -5.52 10.03
C ASN A 122 -1.51 -5.24 11.44
#